data_AF-A0A388NMY2-F1
#
_entry.id   AF-A0A388NMY2-F1
#
_cell.length_a   1.000
_cell.length_b   1.000
_cell.length_c   1.000
_cell.angle_alpha   90.00
_cell.angle_beta   90.00
_cell.angle_gamma   90.00
#
_symmetry.space_group_name_H-M   'P 1'
#
loop_
_entity.id
_entity.type
_entity.pdbx_description
1 polymer ?
#
loop_
_entity_poly.entity_id
_entity_poly.type
_entity_poly.pdbx_seq_one_letter_code
_entity_poly.pdbx_strand_id
1 'polypeptide(L)' 'MKHRNGSIEVITGSMFSGKTDELIRRLRRARIANQLVQVFKPAVDHRYGTDKVTSHAGSEFEATPVAASPKLSRA' A
#
# COMPACT_ATOMS: atom_id res chain seq x y z
N MET A 1 17.61 -15.54 -18.08
CA MET A 1 18.28 -14.58 -17.18
C MET A 1 17.24 -14.08 -16.17
N LYS A 2 17.43 -14.29 -14.85
CA LYS A 2 16.55 -13.68 -13.84
C LYS A 2 16.88 -12.19 -13.79
N HIS A 3 16.00 -11.33 -14.30
CA HIS A 3 16.14 -9.89 -14.12
C HIS A 3 16.02 -9.57 -12.63
N ARG A 4 17.13 -9.15 -12.02
CA ARG A 4 17.27 -8.90 -10.59
C ARG A 4 16.99 -7.43 -10.26
N ASN A 5 16.03 -6.83 -10.95
CA ASN A 5 15.81 -5.39 -10.89
C ASN A 5 14.54 -5.14 -10.08
N GLY A 6 14.70 -4.58 -8.88
CA GLY A 6 13.60 -3.95 -8.16
C GLY A 6 13.25 -2.60 -8.81
N SER A 7 12.00 -2.19 -8.70
CA SER A 7 11.53 -0.88 -9.13
C SER A 7 10.91 -0.13 -7.95
N ILE A 8 10.90 1.21 -8.05
CA ILE A 8 10.13 2.08 -7.17
C ILE A 8 9.11 2.79 -8.04
N GLU A 9 7.84 2.68 -7.67
CA GLU A 9 6.73 3.36 -8.33
C GLU A 9 6.09 4.33 -7.35
N VAL A 10 5.83 5.56 -7.82
CA VAL A 10 5.22 6.62 -7.00
C VAL A 10 3.85 6.95 -7.59
N ILE A 11 2.82 6.87 -6.75
CA ILE A 11 1.46 7.35 -7.05
C ILE A 11 1.25 8.64 -6.25
N THR A 12 1.16 9.77 -6.93
CA THR A 12 1.03 11.11 -6.31
C THR A 12 -0.13 11.90 -6.90
N GLY A 13 -0.52 13.00 -6.24
CA GLY A 13 -1.67 13.84 -6.59
C GLY A 13 -2.33 14.46 -5.36
N SER A 14 -3.25 15.40 -5.59
CA SER A 14 -4.03 16.07 -4.53
C SER A 14 -4.88 15.07 -3.72
N MET A 15 -5.38 15.47 -2.55
CA MET A 15 -6.41 14.66 -1.86
C MET A 15 -7.58 14.40 -2.81
N PHE A 16 -8.23 13.24 -2.66
CA PHE A 16 -9.34 12.77 -3.50
C PHE A 16 -9.02 12.44 -4.97
N SER A 17 -7.76 12.57 -5.42
CA SER A 17 -7.35 12.20 -6.79
C SER A 17 -7.22 10.69 -7.06
N GLY A 18 -7.81 9.83 -6.21
CA GLY A 18 -7.79 8.36 -6.42
C GLY A 18 -6.46 7.65 -6.13
N LYS A 19 -5.51 8.26 -5.40
CA LYS A 19 -4.20 7.63 -5.10
C LYS A 19 -4.35 6.26 -4.41
N THR A 20 -5.17 6.20 -3.37
CA THR A 20 -5.38 4.97 -2.61
C THR A 20 -6.12 3.92 -3.43
N ASP A 21 -7.06 4.33 -4.30
CA ASP A 21 -7.75 3.42 -5.21
C ASP A 21 -6.78 2.75 -6.19
N GLU A 22 -5.88 3.53 -6.78
CA GLU A 22 -4.85 3.00 -7.69
C GLU A 22 -3.87 2.06 -6.96
N LEU A 23 -3.45 2.43 -5.74
CA LEU A 23 -2.62 1.56 -4.90
C LEU A 23 -3.32 0.22 -4.64
N ILE A 24 -4.57 0.24 -4.16
CA ILE A 24 -5.35 -0.97 -3.87
C ILE A 24 -5.54 -1.82 -5.13
N ARG A 25 -5.79 -1.20 -6.29
CA ARG A 25 -5.92 -1.89 -7.57
C ARG A 25 -4.62 -2.64 -7.94
N ARG A 26 -3.44 -2.04 -7.73
CA ARG A 26 -2.15 -2.72 -7.93
C ARG A 26 -1.93 -3.87 -6.96
N LEU A 27 -2.21 -3.66 -5.66
CA LEU A 27 -2.08 -4.66 -4.62
C LEU A 27 -2.96 -5.90 -4.88
N ARG A 28 -4.22 -5.68 -5.29
CA ARG A 28 -5.14 -6.77 -5.65
C ARG A 28 -4.62 -7.60 -6.85
N ARG A 29 -4.10 -6.94 -7.89
CA ARG A 29 -3.49 -7.65 -9.04
C ARG A 29 -2.27 -8.49 -8.64
N ALA A 30 -1.40 -7.95 -7.79
CA ALA A 30 -0.24 -8.67 -7.27
C ALA A 30 -0.66 -9.92 -6.48
N ARG A 31 -1.70 -9.81 -5.64
CA ARG A 31 -2.24 -10.95 -4.88
C ARG A 31 -2.89 -12.01 -5.79
N ILE A 32 -3.63 -11.60 -6.82
CA ILE A 32 -4.18 -12.52 -7.85
C ILE A 32 -3.07 -13.26 -8.57
N ALA A 33 -1.94 -12.59 -8.83
CA ALA A 33 -0.75 -13.21 -9.41
C ALA A 33 0.08 -14.05 -8.41
N ASN A 34 -0.46 -14.34 -7.22
CA ASN A 34 0.20 -15.07 -6.13
C ASN A 34 1.54 -14.48 -5.69
N GLN A 35 1.70 -13.16 -5.82
CA GLN A 35 2.88 -12.48 -5.30
C GLN A 35 2.75 -12.27 -3.79
N LEU A 36 3.88 -12.40 -3.08
CA LEU A 36 3.96 -12.01 -1.68
C LEU A 36 3.92 -10.48 -1.59
N VAL A 37 2.89 -9.96 -0.92
CA VAL A 37 2.62 -8.53 -0.80
C VAL A 37 2.61 -8.14 0.67
N GLN A 38 3.30 -7.06 0.99
CA GLN A 38 3.29 -6.44 2.30
C GLN A 38 2.96 -4.95 2.13
N VAL A 39 2.05 -4.46 2.97
CA VAL A 39 1.55 -3.08 2.89
C VAL A 39 1.79 -2.41 4.22
N PHE A 40 2.32 -1.19 4.16
CA PHE A 40 2.57 -0.37 5.33
C PHE A 40 1.83 0.95 5.21
N LYS A 41 1.42 1.47 6.36
CA LYS A 41 0.89 2.83 6.47
C LYS A 41 1.53 3.56 7.66
N PRO A 42 1.66 4.89 7.62
CA PRO A 42 2.10 5.63 8.80
C PRO A 42 1.10 5.44 9.95
N ALA A 43 1.59 5.15 11.16
CA ALA A 43 0.76 4.98 12.35
C ALA A 43 -0.06 6.25 12.69
N VAL A 44 0.40 7.42 12.24
CA VAL A 44 -0.32 8.69 12.40
C VAL A 44 -1.55 8.82 11.49
N ASP A 45 -1.70 7.99 10.45
CA ASP A 45 -2.88 8.02 9.57
C ASP A 45 -3.97 7.07 10.07
N HIS A 46 -4.90 7.58 10.88
CA HIS A 46 -6.01 6.83 11.47
C HIS A 46 -7.39 7.23 10.92
N ARG A 47 -7.45 7.99 9.81
CA ARG A 47 -8.68 8.57 9.27
C ARG A 47 -9.79 7.56 8.95
N TYR A 48 -9.42 6.31 8.64
CA TYR A 48 -10.33 5.25 8.22
C TYR A 48 -10.00 3.88 8.85
N GLY A 49 -9.31 3.88 10.00
CA GLY A 49 -8.84 2.67 10.67
C GLY A 49 -7.31 2.62 10.79
N THR A 50 -6.84 1.76 11.69
CA THR A 50 -5.41 1.67 12.07
C THR A 50 -4.67 0.55 11.34
N ASP A 51 -5.38 -0.46 10.89
CA ASP A 51 -4.90 -1.73 10.32
C ASP A 51 -5.14 -1.88 8.82
N LYS A 52 -5.62 -0.82 8.15
CA LYS A 52 -5.93 -0.83 6.72
C LYS A 52 -5.67 0.49 6.01
N VAL A 53 -5.41 0.41 4.71
CA VAL A 53 -5.52 1.55 3.80
C VAL A 53 -6.92 1.55 3.18
N THR A 54 -7.61 2.69 3.28
CA THR A 54 -8.98 2.86 2.79
C THR A 54 -9.04 4.05 1.84
N SER A 55 -9.68 3.86 0.70
CA SER A 55 -9.97 4.93 -0.25
C SER A 55 -11.30 5.61 0.07
N HIS A 56 -11.50 6.81 -0.49
CA HIS A 56 -12.79 7.51 -0.35
C HIS A 56 -13.94 6.80 -1.07
N ALA A 57 -13.64 5.96 -2.07
CA ALA A 57 -14.63 5.14 -2.75
C ALA A 57 -14.99 3.85 -1.97
N GLY A 58 -14.49 3.70 -0.74
CA GLY A 58 -14.79 2.56 0.13
C GLY A 58 -13.99 1.29 -0.15
N SER A 59 -12.96 1.36 -1.02
CA SER A 59 -12.05 0.24 -1.21
C SER A 59 -11.06 0.15 -0.06
N GLU A 60 -10.83 -1.07 0.43
CA GLU A 60 -9.93 -1.32 1.56
C GLU A 60 -8.91 -2.42 1.24
N PHE A 61 -7.78 -2.36 1.94
CA PHE A 61 -6.73 -3.38 1.92
C PHE A 61 -5.95 -3.37 3.25
N GLU A 62 -5.68 -4.54 3.81
CA GLU A 62 -4.91 -4.74 5.06
C GLU A 62 -3.53 -4.09 5.00
N ALA A 63 -3.14 -3.40 6.07
CA ALA A 63 -1.86 -2.69 6.14
C ALA A 63 -1.30 -2.65 7.57
N THR A 64 0.00 -2.85 7.71
CA THR A 64 0.69 -2.75 9.00
C THR A 64 1.01 -1.28 9.31
N PRO A 65 0.52 -0.71 10.43
CA PRO A 65 0.89 0.63 10.85
C PRO A 65 2.35 0.68 11.32
N VAL A 66 3.13 1.65 10.85
CA VAL A 66 4.53 1.86 11.24
C VAL A 66 4.76 3.28 11.72
N ALA A 67 5.49 3.41 12.83
CA ALA A 67 5.80 4.72 13.44
C ALA A 67 6.93 5.47 12.74
N ALA A 68 7.82 4.76 12.04
CA ALA A 68 8.98 5.35 11.36
C ALA A 68 9.49 4.43 10.22
N SER A 69 10.11 5.03 9.20
CA SER A 69 10.64 4.32 8.03
C SER A 69 11.62 3.17 8.35
N PRO A 70 12.50 3.25 9.37
CA PRO A 70 13.36 2.11 9.73
C PRO A 70 12.62 0.85 10.20
N LYS A 71 11.32 0.96 10.54
CA LYS A 71 10.48 -0.19 10.94
C LYS A 71 9.87 -0.95 9.75
N LEU A 72 10.18 -0.55 8.50
CA LEU A 72 9.79 -1.30 7.30
C LEU A 72 10.65 -2.57 7.20
N SER A 73 10.10 -3.72 7.60
CA SER A 73 10.79 -5.02 7.55
C SER A 73 10.05 -6.01 6.67
N ARG A 74 10.78 -6.87 5.94
CA ARG A 74 10.15 -8.00 5.26
C ARG A 74 9.52 -8.95 6.28
N ALA A 75 8.33 -9.47 5.94
CA ALA A 75 7.77 -10.65 6.58
C ALA A 75 8.57 -11.91 6.24
#